data_AF-A0A0F6ABL6-F1
#
_entry.id   AF-A0A0F6ABL6-F1
#
_cell.length_a   1.000
_cell.length_b   1.000
_cell.length_c   1.000
_cell.angle_alpha   90.00
_cell.angle_beta   90.00
_cell.angle_gamma   90.00
#
_symmetry.space_group_name_H-M   'P 1'
#
loop_
_entity.id
_entity.type
_entity.pdbx_description
1 polymer ?
#
loop_
_entity_poly.entity_id
_entity_poly.type
_entity_poly.pdbx_seq_one_letter_code
_entity_poly.pdbx_strand_id
1 'polypeptide(L)'
;MKSYIPLIMASLVIGCSSSESDNSNQLNTETQQDTSAQQSDSSDADNSADSNMNNDSSSTDDSTDQDSGGTNDSDDTVDRGVYFPQSLAVASPFSDSSDEQDRQYTYRALESRGPASPTYFWATRRINALLSGETPLRDVFRVGSFYRNSSNADCFGPQVSYQGHPDASSSATSAGTLPTGDLGLWLASASNGNACAVAQTNAQLRAVRERSRMALMTLASMVSAAIDDGTGLPAEGSSIDLTSQMNSKGLADISFNSATIELASGVWQYSVSLAYTVSGSDYDITMSMMHTPGTDAVNYTGLLNFTVEGEVGVLGIEFPGGNCSQNDRTLVGSLAYERSGEQMSLQSRSATNCGHGVASVFNSDQQVDVDNKYHATDNPDGWSENFAIFGANFNLTSLAGDYAYVWQAGVNDSNSRILNIGFNDASLENGEAHFGYGTDIDETNGLVQGFICNWAGPGNNHTLQDYTQRQFFEFDSSTNVYLGTEHRANIEYAPTNSCDYDGSGTFIFDIDASGVLGDIASESASEVFNTDLWSPTDPSLTVAESVLARGLSVPVVPFSWPSNE
;
A
#
# COMPACT_ATOMS: atom_id res chain seq x y z
N MET A 1 19.30 -10.07 -62.11
CA MET A 1 19.64 -9.24 -63.28
C MET A 1 19.05 -7.85 -63.02
N LYS A 2 19.92 -6.85 -62.72
CA LYS A 2 19.65 -5.39 -62.59
C LYS A 2 18.69 -4.94 -61.48
N SER A 3 18.85 -3.83 -60.75
CA SER A 3 19.95 -2.90 -60.42
C SER A 3 19.37 -1.83 -59.45
N TYR A 4 20.11 -1.51 -58.38
CA TYR A 4 20.44 -0.18 -57.80
C TYR A 4 19.37 0.96 -57.79
N ILE A 5 18.90 1.47 -56.61
CA ILE A 5 19.48 2.52 -55.69
C ILE A 5 19.29 3.97 -56.24
N PRO A 6 19.16 5.08 -55.47
CA PRO A 6 18.49 5.43 -54.18
C PRO A 6 17.70 6.78 -54.26
N LEU A 7 17.13 7.31 -53.16
CA LEU A 7 17.30 8.75 -52.82
C LEU A 7 16.95 9.07 -51.36
N ILE A 8 17.75 10.00 -50.83
CA ILE A 8 17.91 10.50 -49.45
C ILE A 8 17.04 11.75 -49.23
N MET A 9 16.63 12.02 -47.97
CA MET A 9 16.53 13.32 -47.25
C MET A 9 15.44 13.18 -46.17
N ALA A 10 15.75 12.98 -44.88
CA ALA A 10 16.09 14.01 -43.88
C ALA A 10 14.99 15.06 -43.65
N SER A 11 14.31 15.02 -42.48
CA SER A 11 14.10 16.14 -41.52
C SER A 11 12.96 15.88 -40.52
N LEU A 12 13.33 15.93 -39.24
CA LEU A 12 12.67 16.42 -38.02
C LEU A 12 11.12 16.65 -37.90
N VAL A 13 10.60 16.06 -36.82
CA VAL A 13 9.77 16.59 -35.68
C VAL A 13 8.37 17.19 -35.92
N ILE A 14 7.48 16.82 -34.98
CA ILE A 14 6.17 17.38 -34.56
C ILE A 14 4.91 16.59 -35.02
N GLY A 15 4.10 16.18 -34.04
CA GLY A 15 2.70 15.76 -34.18
C GLY A 15 2.35 14.61 -33.23
N CYS A 16 1.85 14.89 -32.02
CA CYS A 16 0.43 15.08 -31.67
C CYS A 16 -0.37 13.76 -31.55
N SER A 17 -0.97 13.59 -30.37
CA SER A 17 -2.39 13.26 -30.12
C SER A 17 -3.03 12.16 -30.97
N SER A 18 -3.46 11.09 -30.31
CA SER A 18 -4.56 10.25 -30.81
C SER A 18 -5.47 9.79 -29.67
N SER A 19 -6.58 10.53 -29.53
CA SER A 19 -7.89 10.01 -29.16
C SER A 19 -8.36 8.99 -30.20
N GLU A 20 -8.83 7.80 -29.78
CA GLU A 20 -9.85 7.07 -30.53
C GLU A 20 -10.87 6.45 -29.57
N SER A 21 -12.08 6.97 -29.71
CA SER A 21 -13.36 6.48 -29.23
C SER A 21 -13.78 5.21 -29.97
N ASP A 22 -14.27 4.20 -29.26
CA ASP A 22 -15.08 3.15 -29.88
C ASP A 22 -16.52 3.19 -29.34
N ASN A 23 -17.43 3.31 -30.30
CA ASN A 23 -18.84 3.57 -30.14
C ASN A 23 -19.57 2.26 -30.49
N SER A 24 -20.38 1.72 -29.59
CA SER A 24 -21.35 0.68 -29.96
C SER A 24 -22.75 1.05 -29.45
N ASN A 25 -23.52 1.61 -30.41
CA ASN A 25 -24.97 1.65 -30.37
C ASN A 25 -25.53 0.23 -30.19
N GLN A 26 -26.42 0.05 -29.22
CA GLN A 26 -27.66 -0.71 -29.48
C GLN A 26 -28.84 -0.12 -28.69
N LEU A 27 -29.87 0.22 -29.47
CA LEU A 27 -31.17 0.70 -29.05
C LEU A 27 -31.87 -0.31 -28.12
N ASN A 28 -32.57 0.21 -27.11
CA ASN A 28 -33.95 -0.19 -26.86
C ASN A 28 -34.75 0.97 -26.24
N THR A 29 -35.57 1.56 -27.09
CA THR A 29 -36.77 2.34 -26.75
C THR A 29 -37.75 1.48 -25.97
N GLU A 30 -38.27 1.98 -24.85
CA GLU A 30 -39.71 2.02 -24.60
C GLU A 30 -40.05 3.08 -23.53
N THR A 31 -40.76 4.09 -24.01
CA THR A 31 -41.52 5.12 -23.28
C THR A 31 -42.63 4.49 -22.43
N GLN A 32 -42.80 4.97 -21.19
CA GLN A 32 -44.10 5.48 -20.71
C GLN A 32 -43.94 6.33 -19.44
N GLN A 33 -44.19 7.63 -19.59
CA GLN A 33 -44.75 8.48 -18.55
C GLN A 33 -46.18 8.00 -18.26
N ASP A 34 -46.55 7.87 -16.98
CA ASP A 34 -47.68 8.67 -16.51
C ASP A 34 -47.64 8.93 -15.00
N THR A 35 -48.01 10.16 -14.69
CA THR A 35 -48.19 10.78 -13.38
C THR A 35 -49.45 10.30 -12.67
N SER A 36 -49.47 10.29 -11.32
CA SER A 36 -50.28 11.21 -10.49
C SER A 36 -50.61 10.71 -9.06
N ALA A 37 -50.47 11.67 -8.13
CA ALA A 37 -51.17 11.97 -6.87
C ALA A 37 -51.54 10.85 -5.87
N GLN A 38 -51.04 10.85 -4.63
CA GLN A 38 -51.31 11.72 -3.45
C GLN A 38 -52.61 11.40 -2.67
N GLN A 39 -52.41 11.14 -1.37
CA GLN A 39 -53.19 11.56 -0.18
C GLN A 39 -54.10 10.59 0.61
N SER A 40 -53.74 10.46 1.91
CA SER A 40 -54.56 10.42 3.16
C SER A 40 -55.57 9.27 3.35
N ASP A 41 -55.91 8.74 4.54
CA ASP A 41 -55.75 9.13 5.95
C ASP A 41 -56.08 7.86 6.79
N SER A 42 -55.36 7.58 7.89
CA SER A 42 -55.81 7.70 9.30
C SER A 42 -56.33 6.42 10.00
N SER A 43 -55.79 6.23 11.21
CA SER A 43 -56.38 5.67 12.44
C SER A 43 -56.91 4.23 12.48
N ASP A 44 -56.34 3.40 13.36
CA ASP A 44 -56.96 3.16 14.68
C ASP A 44 -56.04 2.35 15.61
N ALA A 45 -55.96 2.82 16.85
CA ALA A 45 -55.45 2.11 18.00
C ALA A 45 -56.64 1.53 18.77
N ASP A 46 -56.54 0.32 19.30
CA ASP A 46 -56.86 0.11 20.72
C ASP A 46 -56.38 -1.23 21.30
N ASN A 47 -56.15 -1.15 22.61
CA ASN A 47 -55.68 -2.13 23.57
C ASN A 47 -56.63 -3.32 23.78
N SER A 48 -56.12 -4.45 24.30
CA SER A 48 -56.39 -4.88 25.71
C SER A 48 -55.93 -6.32 26.05
N ALA A 49 -55.07 -6.37 27.07
CA ALA A 49 -55.09 -7.19 28.30
C ALA A 49 -55.35 -8.71 28.33
N ASP A 50 -54.44 -9.35 29.09
CA ASP A 50 -54.60 -10.45 30.07
C ASP A 50 -55.01 -11.87 29.64
N SER A 51 -54.13 -12.84 29.91
CA SER A 51 -54.15 -13.56 31.20
C SER A 51 -53.13 -14.72 31.30
N ASN A 52 -52.43 -14.73 32.44
CA ASN A 52 -51.79 -15.83 33.17
C ASN A 52 -52.04 -17.28 32.71
N MET A 53 -50.96 -18.10 32.69
CA MET A 53 -50.84 -19.28 33.57
C MET A 53 -49.37 -19.64 33.84
N ASN A 54 -49.03 -19.73 35.13
CA ASN A 54 -47.83 -20.33 35.69
C ASN A 54 -47.73 -21.82 35.32
N ASN A 55 -46.51 -22.33 35.14
CA ASN A 55 -46.09 -23.49 35.92
C ASN A 55 -44.58 -23.55 36.14
N ASP A 56 -44.25 -23.83 37.38
CA ASP A 56 -42.94 -23.86 38.02
C ASP A 56 -42.47 -25.32 38.11
N SER A 57 -41.17 -25.60 37.96
CA SER A 57 -40.40 -26.58 38.77
C SER A 57 -39.04 -26.94 38.18
N SER A 58 -38.03 -26.52 38.95
CA SER A 58 -36.70 -27.10 39.23
C SER A 58 -36.40 -28.57 38.84
N SER A 59 -35.17 -28.83 38.37
CA SER A 59 -34.20 -29.69 39.09
C SER A 59 -32.76 -29.54 38.59
N THR A 60 -31.85 -29.36 39.53
CA THR A 60 -30.38 -29.45 39.47
C THR A 60 -29.88 -30.91 39.53
N ASP A 61 -28.56 -31.09 39.36
CA ASP A 61 -27.67 -32.27 39.53
C ASP A 61 -27.24 -32.95 38.21
N ASP A 62 -26.00 -32.77 37.73
CA ASP A 62 -24.68 -33.25 38.24
C ASP A 62 -24.44 -34.75 38.00
N SER A 63 -23.49 -35.07 37.11
CA SER A 63 -22.69 -36.30 37.22
C SER A 63 -21.39 -36.22 36.41
N THR A 64 -20.33 -36.43 37.17
CA THR A 64 -18.89 -36.55 36.92
C THR A 64 -18.44 -37.58 35.89
N ASP A 65 -17.31 -37.25 35.25
CA ASP A 65 -16.16 -38.07 34.81
C ASP A 65 -16.28 -39.60 34.75
N GLN A 66 -15.90 -40.15 33.58
CA GLN A 66 -15.03 -41.33 33.54
C GLN A 66 -14.11 -41.32 32.31
N ASP A 67 -12.83 -41.17 32.60
CA ASP A 67 -11.64 -41.44 31.79
C ASP A 67 -11.59 -42.90 31.33
N SER A 68 -11.24 -43.10 30.05
CA SER A 68 -10.56 -44.31 29.59
C SER A 68 -9.73 -44.04 28.34
N GLY A 69 -8.49 -43.56 28.57
CA GLY A 69 -7.28 -44.26 28.12
C GLY A 69 -6.90 -44.24 26.64
N GLY A 70 -5.95 -43.35 26.31
CA GLY A 70 -4.63 -43.76 25.80
C GLY A 70 -4.51 -44.19 24.34
N THR A 71 -4.38 -43.20 23.45
CA THR A 71 -3.35 -43.25 22.40
C THR A 71 -2.54 -41.96 22.51
N ASN A 72 -1.30 -42.09 22.99
CA ASN A 72 -0.28 -41.07 22.84
C ASN A 72 0.00 -40.92 21.34
N ASP A 73 -0.73 -40.03 20.69
CA ASP A 73 -0.19 -39.32 19.54
C ASP A 73 0.38 -38.03 20.12
N SER A 74 1.64 -38.10 20.54
CA SER A 74 2.45 -36.90 20.64
C SER A 74 2.68 -36.45 19.20
N ASP A 75 1.69 -35.77 18.65
CA ASP A 75 1.89 -34.91 17.50
C ASP A 75 2.75 -33.75 18.03
N ASP A 76 4.06 -33.98 18.07
CA ASP A 76 5.08 -32.93 18.07
C ASP A 76 4.87 -32.16 16.77
N THR A 77 3.80 -31.36 16.72
CA THR A 77 3.70 -30.23 15.80
C THR A 77 4.77 -29.28 16.27
N VAL A 78 6.01 -29.53 15.81
CA VAL A 78 7.14 -28.63 16.01
C VAL A 78 6.63 -27.25 15.64
N ASP A 79 6.66 -26.35 16.61
CA ASP A 79 6.14 -25.00 16.46
C ASP A 79 6.92 -24.32 15.33
N ARG A 80 6.31 -24.27 14.15
CA ARG A 80 6.97 -23.77 12.93
C ARG A 80 7.33 -22.28 13.06
N GLY A 81 6.77 -21.59 14.05
CA GLY A 81 7.12 -20.22 14.41
C GLY A 81 8.52 -20.04 15.00
N VAL A 82 9.23 -21.13 15.35
CA VAL A 82 10.61 -21.10 15.85
C VAL A 82 11.64 -20.95 14.73
N TYR A 83 11.29 -21.29 13.49
CA TYR A 83 12.20 -21.15 12.35
C TYR A 83 11.70 -20.19 11.28
N PHE A 84 10.39 -19.96 11.17
CA PHE A 84 9.82 -19.04 10.21
C PHE A 84 8.84 -18.08 10.91
N PRO A 85 8.77 -16.78 10.53
CA PRO A 85 7.90 -15.81 11.21
C PRO A 85 6.42 -16.11 10.95
N GLN A 86 5.76 -16.77 11.91
CA GLN A 86 4.31 -16.95 11.88
C GLN A 86 3.57 -15.66 12.22
N SER A 87 2.44 -15.44 11.57
CA SER A 87 1.62 -14.22 11.71
C SER A 87 2.28 -12.94 11.24
N LEU A 88 3.31 -13.02 10.38
CA LEU A 88 3.89 -11.88 9.69
C LEU A 88 3.21 -11.67 8.33
N ALA A 89 2.72 -10.44 8.10
CA ALA A 89 2.31 -9.96 6.78
C ALA A 89 2.44 -8.43 6.74
N VAL A 90 2.45 -7.84 5.55
CA VAL A 90 2.22 -6.41 5.37
C VAL A 90 0.86 -6.25 4.72
N ALA A 91 -0.03 -5.44 5.29
CA ALA A 91 -1.33 -5.14 4.71
C ALA A 91 -1.83 -3.79 5.23
N SER A 92 -2.74 -3.17 4.49
CA SER A 92 -3.49 -2.04 5.01
C SER A 92 -4.45 -2.50 6.11
N PRO A 93 -4.62 -1.73 7.21
CA PRO A 93 -5.61 -2.04 8.24
C PRO A 93 -7.06 -1.89 7.72
N PHE A 94 -7.25 -1.22 6.58
CA PHE A 94 -8.58 -1.00 5.98
C PHE A 94 -8.94 -2.00 4.87
N SER A 95 -7.96 -2.73 4.34
CA SER A 95 -8.21 -3.65 3.22
C SER A 95 -8.80 -4.96 3.73
N ASP A 96 -9.77 -5.50 2.97
CA ASP A 96 -10.32 -6.82 3.20
C ASP A 96 -9.91 -7.81 2.09
N SER A 97 -10.23 -9.09 2.30
CA SER A 97 -9.89 -10.17 1.37
C SER A 97 -10.86 -10.30 0.19
N SER A 98 -11.82 -9.39 0.00
CA SER A 98 -12.86 -9.54 -1.04
C SER A 98 -12.32 -9.48 -2.47
N ASP A 99 -11.22 -8.74 -2.67
CA ASP A 99 -10.52 -8.60 -3.95
C ASP A 99 -9.41 -9.65 -4.17
N GLU A 100 -9.14 -10.51 -3.18
CA GLU A 100 -8.13 -11.55 -3.31
C GLU A 100 -8.68 -12.71 -4.15
N GLN A 101 -8.20 -12.84 -5.40
CA GLN A 101 -8.62 -13.90 -6.31
C GLN A 101 -7.99 -15.26 -5.96
N ASP A 102 -8.77 -16.16 -5.37
CA ASP A 102 -8.40 -17.57 -5.25
C ASP A 102 -8.68 -18.33 -6.55
N ARG A 103 -7.62 -18.73 -7.28
CA ARG A 103 -7.73 -19.60 -8.46
C ARG A 103 -8.05 -21.07 -8.12
N GLN A 104 -8.15 -21.46 -6.85
CA GLN A 104 -8.08 -22.88 -6.46
C GLN A 104 -9.35 -23.52 -5.90
N TYR A 105 -10.54 -22.97 -6.18
CA TYR A 105 -11.80 -23.66 -5.91
C TYR A 105 -12.82 -23.57 -7.04
N THR A 106 -12.38 -23.68 -8.30
CA THR A 106 -13.27 -23.69 -9.48
C THR A 106 -14.14 -24.95 -9.63
N TYR A 107 -14.12 -25.88 -8.66
CA TYR A 107 -14.92 -27.13 -8.70
C TYR A 107 -15.79 -27.38 -7.47
N ARG A 108 -15.85 -26.47 -6.50
CA ARG A 108 -17.02 -26.37 -5.64
C ARG A 108 -17.90 -25.27 -6.21
N ALA A 109 -19.21 -25.50 -6.18
CA ALA A 109 -20.18 -24.43 -6.40
C ALA A 109 -19.78 -23.20 -5.55
N LEU A 110 -20.33 -22.03 -5.89
CA LEU A 110 -20.31 -20.79 -5.12
C LEU A 110 -20.75 -20.98 -3.64
N GLU A 111 -20.05 -21.81 -2.88
CA GLU A 111 -20.20 -22.05 -1.46
C GLU A 111 -19.48 -20.87 -0.81
N SER A 112 -20.26 -19.82 -0.58
CA SER A 112 -20.01 -18.81 0.46
C SER A 112 -18.58 -18.28 0.48
N ARG A 113 -18.33 -17.15 -0.22
CA ARG A 113 -17.31 -16.20 0.26
C ARG A 113 -17.56 -16.07 1.76
N GLY A 114 -16.62 -16.54 2.60
CA GLY A 114 -16.70 -16.30 4.04
C GLY A 114 -16.82 -14.80 4.30
N PRO A 115 -17.19 -14.36 5.51
CA PRO A 115 -17.23 -12.94 5.81
C PRO A 115 -15.90 -12.28 5.40
N ALA A 116 -15.98 -11.08 4.84
CA ALA A 116 -14.79 -10.30 4.51
C ALA A 116 -13.87 -10.26 5.72
N SER A 117 -12.62 -10.72 5.54
CA SER A 117 -11.63 -10.78 6.60
C SER A 117 -10.55 -9.75 6.28
N PRO A 118 -10.02 -9.03 7.28
CA PRO A 118 -8.89 -8.13 7.06
C PRO A 118 -7.78 -8.84 6.29
N THR A 119 -7.24 -8.17 5.26
CA THR A 119 -6.26 -8.80 4.36
C THR A 119 -5.04 -9.33 5.11
N TYR A 120 -4.67 -8.70 6.23
CA TYR A 120 -3.62 -9.17 7.12
C TYR A 120 -3.82 -10.64 7.53
N PHE A 121 -4.97 -10.96 8.12
CA PHE A 121 -5.30 -12.31 8.59
C PHE A 121 -5.45 -13.30 7.45
N TRP A 122 -5.95 -12.86 6.30
CA TRP A 122 -5.98 -13.69 5.10
C TRP A 122 -4.56 -14.05 4.63
N ALA A 123 -3.64 -13.07 4.60
CA ALA A 123 -2.28 -13.26 4.12
C ALA A 123 -1.47 -14.18 5.04
N THR A 124 -1.56 -13.98 6.36
CA THR A 124 -0.87 -14.83 7.34
C THR A 124 -1.33 -16.28 7.28
N ARG A 125 -2.64 -16.53 7.18
CA ARG A 125 -3.19 -17.90 6.98
C ARG A 125 -2.63 -18.56 5.72
N ARG A 126 -2.50 -17.80 4.63
CA ARG A 126 -1.98 -18.35 3.37
C ARG A 126 -0.50 -18.66 3.44
N ILE A 127 0.31 -17.79 4.06
CA ILE A 127 1.72 -18.05 4.31
C ILE A 127 1.87 -19.31 5.19
N ASN A 128 1.04 -19.45 6.23
CA ASN A 128 1.05 -20.62 7.11
C ASN A 128 0.66 -21.91 6.38
N ALA A 129 -0.30 -21.88 5.44
CA ALA A 129 -0.66 -23.04 4.64
C ALA A 129 0.47 -23.51 3.69
N LEU A 130 1.32 -22.58 3.24
CA LEU A 130 2.54 -22.89 2.46
C LEU A 130 3.62 -23.46 3.37
N LEU A 131 3.76 -22.85 4.54
CA LEU A 131 4.68 -23.28 5.57
C LEU A 131 4.36 -24.70 6.04
N SER A 132 3.08 -25.08 6.16
CA SER A 132 2.62 -26.40 6.60
C SER A 132 2.66 -27.48 5.50
N GLY A 133 2.78 -27.09 4.22
CA GLY A 133 2.70 -27.99 3.07
C GLY A 133 1.26 -28.28 2.60
N GLU A 134 0.25 -27.72 3.25
CA GLU A 134 -1.16 -27.87 2.87
C GLU A 134 -1.46 -27.32 1.47
N THR A 135 -0.80 -26.22 1.10
CA THR A 135 -0.99 -25.57 -0.19
C THR A 135 0.33 -25.57 -1.00
N PRO A 136 0.36 -26.17 -2.20
CA PRO A 136 1.55 -26.14 -3.05
C PRO A 136 1.87 -24.73 -3.58
N LEU A 137 3.16 -24.38 -3.61
CA LEU A 137 3.62 -23.09 -4.18
C LEU A 137 3.11 -22.86 -5.61
N ARG A 138 3.12 -23.91 -6.45
CA ARG A 138 2.68 -23.81 -7.86
C ARG A 138 1.28 -23.23 -8.02
N ASP A 139 0.40 -23.47 -7.06
CA ASP A 139 -1.00 -23.09 -7.21
C ASP A 139 -1.24 -21.62 -6.86
N VAL A 140 -0.36 -21.05 -6.05
CA VAL A 140 -0.48 -19.70 -5.48
C VAL A 140 0.60 -18.72 -5.94
N PHE A 141 1.72 -19.20 -6.47
CA PHE A 141 2.82 -18.35 -6.92
C PHE A 141 2.38 -17.52 -8.12
N ARG A 142 2.68 -16.22 -8.06
CA ARG A 142 2.35 -15.23 -9.08
C ARG A 142 3.53 -14.27 -9.19
N VAL A 143 4.43 -14.55 -10.13
CA VAL A 143 5.63 -13.71 -10.35
C VAL A 143 5.29 -12.24 -10.58
N GLY A 144 4.17 -11.94 -11.25
CA GLY A 144 3.66 -10.58 -11.43
C GLY A 144 3.38 -9.80 -10.14
N SER A 145 3.32 -10.47 -8.98
CA SER A 145 3.19 -9.79 -7.68
C SER A 145 4.44 -8.98 -7.33
N PHE A 146 5.62 -9.41 -7.79
CA PHE A 146 6.87 -8.66 -7.62
C PHE A 146 6.87 -7.35 -8.44
N TYR A 147 6.24 -7.38 -9.61
CA TYR A 147 6.17 -6.25 -10.56
C TYR A 147 4.95 -5.35 -10.34
N ARG A 148 4.17 -5.59 -9.28
CA ARG A 148 2.99 -4.77 -8.99
C ARG A 148 3.43 -3.38 -8.56
N ASN A 149 2.93 -2.34 -9.21
CA ASN A 149 3.14 -0.96 -8.81
C ASN A 149 1.95 -0.45 -7.98
N SER A 150 2.22 0.49 -7.07
CA SER A 150 1.18 1.26 -6.40
C SER A 150 0.74 2.40 -7.31
N SER A 151 -0.57 2.66 -7.33
CA SER A 151 -1.17 3.80 -8.03
C SER A 151 -1.90 4.64 -6.99
N ASN A 152 -1.92 5.96 -7.12
CA ASN A 152 -2.72 6.80 -6.24
C ASN A 152 -4.21 6.43 -6.33
N ALA A 153 -4.95 6.64 -5.24
CA ALA A 153 -6.40 6.68 -5.29
C ALA A 153 -6.85 7.85 -6.17
N ASP A 154 -8.00 7.71 -6.82
CA ASP A 154 -8.56 8.72 -7.73
C ASP A 154 -8.90 10.05 -7.05
N CYS A 155 -9.19 10.01 -5.75
CA CYS A 155 -9.39 11.18 -4.89
C CYS A 155 -8.08 11.87 -4.44
N PHE A 156 -6.92 11.20 -4.60
CA PHE A 156 -5.64 11.68 -4.10
C PHE A 156 -4.85 12.35 -5.23
N GLY A 157 -4.71 13.66 -5.13
CA GLY A 157 -4.01 14.50 -6.09
C GLY A 157 -4.42 14.19 -7.52
N PRO A 158 -5.70 14.32 -7.89
CA PRO A 158 -6.08 14.23 -9.29
C PRO A 158 -5.43 15.37 -10.08
N GLN A 159 -5.41 15.24 -11.41
CA GLN A 159 -4.98 16.34 -12.26
C GLN A 159 -6.02 17.46 -12.18
N VAL A 160 -5.58 18.67 -11.83
CA VAL A 160 -6.48 19.83 -11.67
C VAL A 160 -6.13 20.91 -12.68
N SER A 161 -7.09 21.31 -13.49
CA SER A 161 -6.93 22.44 -14.41
C SER A 161 -7.02 23.77 -13.67
N TYR A 162 -6.29 24.77 -14.14
CA TYR A 162 -6.40 26.13 -13.61
C TYR A 162 -6.23 27.21 -14.69
N GLN A 163 -6.72 28.40 -14.38
CA GLN A 163 -6.54 29.62 -15.16
C GLN A 163 -6.39 30.83 -14.23
N GLY A 164 -5.61 31.82 -14.64
CA GLY A 164 -5.41 33.06 -13.90
C GLY A 164 -4.61 32.94 -12.61
N HIS A 165 -3.69 31.97 -12.51
CA HIS A 165 -2.97 31.66 -11.28
C HIS A 165 -2.28 32.89 -10.67
N PRO A 166 -2.51 33.22 -9.38
CA PRO A 166 -2.00 34.45 -8.76
C PRO A 166 -0.47 34.48 -8.65
N ASP A 167 0.16 33.31 -8.45
CA ASP A 167 1.62 33.16 -8.40
C ASP A 167 2.29 33.07 -9.79
N ALA A 168 1.54 33.22 -10.88
CA ALA A 168 2.13 33.21 -12.23
C ALA A 168 2.90 34.51 -12.51
N SER A 169 4.19 34.37 -12.86
CA SER A 169 5.03 35.51 -13.26
C SER A 169 4.81 35.97 -14.70
N SER A 170 4.05 35.22 -15.50
CA SER A 170 3.75 35.55 -16.89
C SER A 170 2.43 34.93 -17.35
N SER A 171 1.86 35.45 -18.44
CA SER A 171 0.65 34.89 -19.07
C SER A 171 0.87 33.49 -19.67
N ALA A 172 2.12 33.05 -19.87
CA ALA A 172 2.41 31.73 -20.39
C ALA A 172 2.24 30.63 -19.33
N THR A 173 2.33 30.98 -18.05
CA THR A 173 2.17 30.08 -16.92
C THR A 173 0.89 30.37 -16.13
N SER A 174 0.04 31.29 -16.60
CA SER A 174 -1.18 31.65 -15.88
C SER A 174 -2.29 30.61 -16.04
N ALA A 175 -2.17 29.65 -16.94
CA ALA A 175 -3.12 28.56 -17.12
C ALA A 175 -2.38 27.25 -17.42
N GLY A 176 -2.94 26.13 -16.99
CA GLY A 176 -2.33 24.81 -17.16
C GLY A 176 -3.03 23.75 -16.34
N THR A 177 -2.32 22.66 -16.07
CA THR A 177 -2.76 21.59 -15.17
C THR A 177 -1.73 21.38 -14.06
N LEU A 178 -2.21 21.15 -12.86
CA LEU A 178 -1.43 20.60 -11.75
C LEU A 178 -1.37 19.08 -11.94
N PRO A 179 -0.17 18.47 -11.89
CA PRO A 179 0.00 17.05 -12.13
C PRO A 179 -0.54 16.20 -10.96
N THR A 180 -0.66 14.91 -11.20
CA THR A 180 -1.21 13.99 -10.22
C THR A 180 -0.28 13.78 -9.01
N GLY A 181 -0.85 13.53 -7.83
CA GLY A 181 -0.14 13.23 -6.59
C GLY A 181 0.33 14.45 -5.78
N ASP A 182 0.34 15.64 -6.36
CA ASP A 182 0.93 16.83 -5.75
C ASP A 182 -0.04 17.61 -4.85
N LEU A 183 -1.34 17.37 -4.98
CA LEU A 183 -2.38 18.09 -4.22
C LEU A 183 -2.84 17.37 -2.95
N GLY A 184 -2.33 16.15 -2.71
CA GLY A 184 -2.67 15.37 -1.53
C GLY A 184 -4.10 14.81 -1.54
N LEU A 185 -4.75 14.77 -0.38
CA LEU A 185 -6.15 14.39 -0.22
C LEU A 185 -7.05 15.48 -0.82
N TRP A 186 -7.46 15.36 -2.08
CA TRP A 186 -8.17 16.42 -2.80
C TRP A 186 -9.68 16.27 -2.73
N LEU A 187 -10.19 15.08 -3.05
CA LEU A 187 -11.62 14.77 -2.92
C LEU A 187 -11.88 14.09 -1.59
N ALA A 188 -13.04 14.33 -0.98
CA ALA A 188 -13.39 13.73 0.31
C ALA A 188 -13.49 12.19 0.24
N SER A 189 -13.92 11.67 -0.90
CA SER A 189 -14.09 10.23 -1.14
C SER A 189 -13.54 9.80 -2.49
N ALA A 190 -13.10 8.55 -2.55
CA ALA A 190 -12.79 7.83 -3.78
C ALA A 190 -14.08 7.35 -4.48
N SER A 191 -13.98 6.98 -5.76
CA SER A 191 -15.13 6.45 -6.51
C SER A 191 -15.76 5.19 -5.90
N ASN A 192 -15.01 4.44 -5.09
CA ASN A 192 -15.51 3.27 -4.36
C ASN A 192 -16.22 3.62 -3.04
N GLY A 193 -16.40 4.91 -2.73
CA GLY A 193 -17.09 5.42 -1.56
C GLY A 193 -16.22 5.56 -0.30
N ASN A 194 -14.98 5.06 -0.30
CA ASN A 194 -14.10 5.22 0.85
C ASN A 194 -13.60 6.67 0.98
N ALA A 195 -13.40 7.10 2.23
CA ALA A 195 -12.63 8.28 2.58
C ALA A 195 -11.30 8.26 1.83
N CYS A 196 -10.89 9.40 1.30
CA CYS A 196 -9.71 9.44 0.46
C CYS A 196 -8.43 8.96 1.14
N ALA A 197 -8.23 9.27 2.42
CA ALA A 197 -7.08 8.79 3.18
C ALA A 197 -7.06 7.26 3.29
N VAL A 198 -8.23 6.64 3.47
CA VAL A 198 -8.38 5.18 3.50
C VAL A 198 -8.08 4.57 2.13
N ALA A 199 -8.67 5.14 1.07
CA ALA A 199 -8.43 4.69 -0.29
C ALA A 199 -6.95 4.81 -0.67
N GLN A 200 -6.31 5.93 -0.35
CA GLN A 200 -4.89 6.17 -0.61
C GLN A 200 -4.00 5.21 0.16
N THR A 201 -4.30 4.94 1.43
CA THR A 201 -3.56 3.96 2.24
C THR A 201 -3.61 2.57 1.60
N ASN A 202 -4.81 2.12 1.21
CA ASN A 202 -5.00 0.85 0.51
C ASN A 202 -4.19 0.81 -0.80
N ALA A 203 -4.20 1.91 -1.56
CA ALA A 203 -3.55 2.00 -2.85
C ALA A 203 -2.01 1.97 -2.72
N GLN A 204 -1.44 2.68 -1.75
CA GLN A 204 0.00 2.72 -1.50
C GLN A 204 0.56 1.40 -0.96
N LEU A 205 -0.17 0.74 -0.06
CA LEU A 205 0.28 -0.53 0.54
C LEU A 205 0.09 -1.75 -0.37
N ARG A 206 -0.62 -1.60 -1.50
CA ARG A 206 -0.89 -2.70 -2.43
C ARG A 206 0.37 -3.36 -2.95
N ALA A 207 1.35 -2.58 -3.45
CA ALA A 207 2.59 -3.16 -3.98
C ALA A 207 3.44 -3.80 -2.87
N VAL A 208 3.61 -3.11 -1.74
CA VAL A 208 4.42 -3.59 -0.61
C VAL A 208 3.88 -4.92 -0.08
N ARG A 209 2.55 -5.01 0.12
CA ARG A 209 1.84 -6.24 0.49
C ARG A 209 2.13 -7.38 -0.49
N GLU A 210 1.96 -7.15 -1.79
CA GLU A 210 2.06 -8.20 -2.81
C GLU A 210 3.48 -8.75 -2.94
N ARG A 211 4.48 -7.86 -2.94
CA ARG A 211 5.90 -8.20 -3.04
C ARG A 211 6.37 -8.97 -1.81
N SER A 212 6.14 -8.43 -0.62
CA SER A 212 6.53 -9.08 0.65
C SER A 212 5.82 -10.41 0.85
N ARG A 213 4.52 -10.49 0.56
CA ARG A 213 3.76 -11.75 0.63
C ARG A 213 4.33 -12.80 -0.31
N MET A 214 4.59 -12.47 -1.57
CA MET A 214 5.13 -13.44 -2.53
C MET A 214 6.53 -13.93 -2.12
N ALA A 215 7.36 -13.05 -1.58
CA ALA A 215 8.65 -13.42 -1.03
C ALA A 215 8.50 -14.37 0.16
N LEU A 216 7.70 -14.01 1.18
CA LEU A 216 7.43 -14.86 2.34
C LEU A 216 6.85 -16.22 1.95
N MET A 217 5.92 -16.27 1.00
CA MET A 217 5.35 -17.53 0.51
C MET A 217 6.40 -18.40 -0.21
N THR A 218 7.31 -17.79 -0.97
CA THR A 218 8.42 -18.51 -1.63
C THR A 218 9.36 -19.11 -0.58
N LEU A 219 9.77 -18.33 0.42
CA LEU A 219 10.65 -18.78 1.49
C LEU A 219 9.97 -19.84 2.40
N ALA A 220 8.70 -19.65 2.75
CA ALA A 220 7.92 -20.64 3.51
C ALA A 220 7.83 -21.98 2.77
N SER A 221 7.76 -21.96 1.44
CA SER A 221 7.71 -23.20 0.64
C SER A 221 9.03 -23.98 0.60
N MET A 222 10.15 -23.35 0.95
CA MET A 222 11.43 -24.03 1.13
C MET A 222 11.41 -24.86 2.41
N VAL A 223 10.82 -24.32 3.47
CA VAL A 223 10.65 -25.04 4.73
C VAL A 223 9.77 -26.28 4.53
N SER A 224 8.63 -26.15 3.84
CA SER A 224 7.81 -27.32 3.52
C SER A 224 8.54 -28.28 2.59
N ALA A 225 9.27 -27.81 1.57
CA ALA A 225 10.09 -28.69 0.72
C ALA A 225 11.13 -29.50 1.53
N ALA A 226 11.82 -28.87 2.48
CA ALA A 226 12.81 -29.54 3.31
C ALA A 226 12.18 -30.63 4.19
N ILE A 227 11.00 -30.38 4.75
CA ILE A 227 10.28 -31.30 5.62
C ILE A 227 9.64 -32.44 4.82
N ASP A 228 8.93 -32.12 3.74
CA ASP A 228 8.13 -33.09 2.96
C ASP A 228 9.02 -34.08 2.19
N ASP A 229 10.18 -33.62 1.70
CA ASP A 229 11.16 -34.49 1.03
C ASP A 229 12.03 -35.30 2.02
N GLY A 230 11.78 -35.15 3.33
CA GLY A 230 12.49 -35.87 4.39
C GLY A 230 13.96 -35.45 4.57
N THR A 231 14.37 -34.33 3.96
CA THR A 231 15.72 -33.75 4.12
C THR A 231 15.90 -33.19 5.54
N GLY A 232 14.81 -32.67 6.13
CA GLY A 232 14.83 -31.98 7.41
C GLY A 232 15.43 -30.58 7.30
N LEU A 233 15.27 -29.78 8.36
CA LEU A 233 15.91 -28.46 8.47
C LEU A 233 17.39 -28.60 8.86
N PRO A 234 18.26 -27.63 8.50
CA PRO A 234 19.67 -27.65 8.84
C PRO A 234 19.88 -27.65 10.37
N ALA A 235 20.95 -28.33 10.81
CA ALA A 235 21.45 -28.19 12.16
C ALA A 235 22.26 -26.88 12.31
N GLU A 236 22.49 -26.46 13.55
CA GLU A 236 23.30 -25.30 13.90
C GLU A 236 24.70 -25.34 13.23
N GLY A 237 25.08 -24.25 12.57
CA GLY A 237 26.32 -24.11 11.80
C GLY A 237 26.33 -24.84 10.45
N SER A 238 25.17 -25.27 9.93
CA SER A 238 25.04 -25.99 8.66
C SER A 238 24.00 -25.34 7.73
N SER A 239 24.08 -25.69 6.45
CA SER A 239 23.11 -25.30 5.43
C SER A 239 22.62 -26.49 4.61
N ILE A 240 21.44 -26.34 4.02
CA ILE A 240 20.86 -27.27 3.04
C ILE A 240 20.57 -26.54 1.73
N ASP A 241 20.72 -27.25 0.62
CA ASP A 241 20.36 -26.78 -0.72
C ASP A 241 19.07 -27.48 -1.19
N LEU A 242 18.08 -26.66 -1.53
CA LEU A 242 16.73 -27.04 -1.96
C LEU A 242 16.46 -26.66 -3.42
N THR A 243 17.49 -26.27 -4.18
CA THR A 243 17.34 -25.77 -5.55
C THR A 243 16.65 -26.79 -6.46
N SER A 244 16.98 -28.07 -6.32
CA SER A 244 16.36 -29.15 -7.11
C SER A 244 14.88 -29.34 -6.75
N GLN A 245 14.56 -29.25 -5.46
CA GLN A 245 13.23 -29.38 -4.89
C GLN A 245 12.34 -28.21 -5.27
N MET A 246 12.90 -27.00 -5.31
CA MET A 246 12.17 -25.81 -5.76
C MET A 246 11.89 -25.86 -7.26
N ASN A 247 12.86 -26.28 -8.08
CA ASN A 247 12.64 -26.48 -9.52
C ASN A 247 11.64 -27.61 -9.82
N SER A 248 11.59 -28.66 -9.00
CA SER A 248 10.63 -29.77 -9.17
C SER A 248 9.17 -29.34 -9.00
N LYS A 249 8.90 -28.20 -8.35
CA LYS A 249 7.56 -27.61 -8.23
C LYS A 249 6.99 -27.18 -9.59
N GLY A 250 7.83 -27.02 -10.62
CA GLY A 250 7.40 -26.80 -12.01
C GLY A 250 6.66 -25.49 -12.22
N LEU A 251 7.19 -24.40 -11.66
CA LEU A 251 6.66 -23.05 -11.87
C LEU A 251 6.94 -22.62 -13.32
N ALA A 252 5.91 -22.13 -14.02
CA ALA A 252 6.04 -21.70 -15.41
C ALA A 252 6.97 -20.50 -15.52
N ASP A 253 7.86 -20.52 -16.51
CA ASP A 253 8.81 -19.44 -16.85
C ASP A 253 9.78 -19.06 -15.72
N ILE A 254 9.91 -19.92 -14.70
CA ILE A 254 10.77 -19.70 -13.53
C ILE A 254 11.80 -20.81 -13.45
N SER A 255 13.06 -20.44 -13.24
CA SER A 255 14.12 -21.37 -12.86
C SER A 255 14.80 -20.89 -11.58
N PHE A 256 14.89 -21.76 -10.58
CA PHE A 256 15.65 -21.47 -9.37
C PHE A 256 17.14 -21.72 -9.64
N ASN A 257 17.95 -20.68 -9.51
CA ASN A 257 19.41 -20.73 -9.59
C ASN A 257 20.00 -21.18 -8.25
N SER A 258 19.40 -20.76 -7.14
CA SER A 258 19.73 -21.20 -5.79
C SER A 258 18.52 -21.13 -4.86
N ALA A 259 18.45 -22.04 -3.88
CA ALA A 259 17.51 -21.99 -2.77
C ALA A 259 18.13 -22.68 -1.56
N THR A 260 18.48 -21.93 -0.52
CA THR A 260 19.20 -22.45 0.66
C THR A 260 18.57 -22.01 1.98
N ILE A 261 18.61 -22.92 2.96
CA ILE A 261 18.30 -22.61 4.36
C ILE A 261 19.56 -22.91 5.17
N GLU A 262 19.96 -21.97 6.00
CA GLU A 262 21.07 -22.08 6.94
C GLU A 262 20.59 -21.73 8.35
N LEU A 263 21.17 -22.39 9.36
CA LEU A 263 21.03 -22.00 10.75
C LEU A 263 22.40 -21.65 11.30
N ALA A 264 22.61 -20.39 11.70
CA ALA A 264 23.88 -19.92 12.23
C ALA A 264 23.69 -18.98 13.42
N SER A 265 24.34 -19.30 14.54
CA SER A 265 24.23 -18.62 15.82
C SER A 265 22.77 -18.45 16.29
N GLY A 266 21.92 -19.45 16.07
CA GLY A 266 20.49 -19.38 16.37
C GLY A 266 19.67 -18.49 15.42
N VAL A 267 20.25 -17.97 14.34
CA VAL A 267 19.57 -17.18 13.31
C VAL A 267 19.32 -18.05 12.09
N TRP A 268 18.05 -18.13 11.68
CA TRP A 268 17.64 -18.77 10.44
C TRP A 268 17.87 -17.84 9.27
N GLN A 269 18.61 -18.31 8.28
CA GLN A 269 18.93 -17.57 7.07
C GLN A 269 18.34 -18.31 5.87
N TYR A 270 17.55 -17.59 5.08
CA TYR A 270 16.94 -18.06 3.86
C TYR A 270 17.54 -17.28 2.69
N SER A 271 17.87 -17.96 1.59
CA SER A 271 18.37 -17.29 0.39
C SER A 271 17.85 -17.99 -0.87
N VAL A 272 17.30 -17.20 -1.78
CA VAL A 272 16.78 -17.65 -3.08
C VAL A 272 17.28 -16.71 -4.17
N SER A 273 17.75 -17.29 -5.27
CA SER A 273 17.88 -16.62 -6.56
C SER A 273 17.09 -17.41 -7.59
N LEU A 274 16.25 -16.72 -8.36
CA LEU A 274 15.53 -17.30 -9.48
C LEU A 274 15.58 -16.37 -10.68
N ALA A 275 15.53 -16.96 -11.88
CA ALA A 275 15.37 -16.26 -13.13
C ALA A 275 13.90 -16.34 -13.56
N TYR A 276 13.32 -15.21 -13.97
CA TYR A 276 12.03 -15.14 -14.64
C TYR A 276 12.23 -14.86 -16.13
N THR A 277 11.83 -15.80 -16.99
CA THR A 277 11.99 -15.66 -18.44
C THR A 277 10.80 -14.92 -19.05
N VAL A 278 11.05 -13.76 -19.66
CA VAL A 278 10.05 -12.95 -20.38
C VAL A 278 10.56 -12.64 -21.78
N SER A 279 9.78 -13.00 -22.80
CA SER A 279 10.12 -12.79 -24.21
C SER A 279 11.51 -13.34 -24.61
N GLY A 280 11.95 -14.41 -23.94
CA GLY A 280 13.24 -15.07 -24.18
C GLY A 280 14.46 -14.43 -23.50
N SER A 281 14.25 -13.44 -22.62
CA SER A 281 15.29 -12.89 -21.75
C SER A 281 14.99 -13.25 -20.29
N ASP A 282 16.03 -13.47 -19.50
CA ASP A 282 15.93 -13.80 -18.09
C ASP A 282 16.13 -12.54 -17.25
N TYR A 283 15.31 -12.40 -16.21
CA TYR A 283 15.37 -11.30 -15.24
C TYR A 283 15.50 -11.90 -13.84
N ASP A 284 16.51 -11.49 -13.09
CA ASP A 284 16.79 -12.06 -11.79
C ASP A 284 15.87 -11.50 -10.69
N ILE A 285 15.40 -12.42 -9.84
CA ILE A 285 14.72 -12.10 -8.59
C ILE A 285 15.51 -12.77 -7.47
N THR A 286 16.00 -11.96 -6.53
CA THR A 286 16.67 -12.46 -5.34
C THR A 286 15.83 -12.16 -4.10
N MET A 287 15.85 -13.09 -3.16
CA MET A 287 15.20 -12.95 -1.86
C MET A 287 16.13 -13.49 -0.80
N SER A 288 16.29 -12.76 0.29
CA SER A 288 16.99 -13.26 1.48
C SER A 288 16.23 -12.86 2.74
N MET A 289 16.25 -13.71 3.75
CA MET A 289 15.61 -13.40 5.02
C MET A 289 16.44 -13.91 6.18
N MET A 290 16.66 -13.03 7.16
CA MET A 290 17.15 -13.40 8.48
C MET A 290 15.96 -13.45 9.44
N HIS A 291 15.85 -14.53 10.20
CA HIS A 291 14.83 -14.71 11.23
C HIS A 291 15.48 -15.16 12.52
N THR A 292 15.31 -14.35 13.58
CA THR A 292 15.80 -14.66 14.91
C THR A 292 14.60 -14.96 15.81
N PRO A 293 14.39 -16.23 16.18
CA PRO A 293 13.35 -16.59 17.12
C PRO A 293 13.67 -16.03 18.50
N GLY A 294 12.63 -15.63 19.23
CA GLY A 294 12.71 -15.30 20.64
C GLY A 294 12.61 -16.56 21.52
N THR A 295 12.03 -16.40 22.70
CA THR A 295 11.81 -17.53 23.63
C THR A 295 10.72 -18.50 23.16
N ASP A 296 9.87 -18.06 22.24
CA ASP A 296 8.73 -18.80 21.68
C ASP A 296 8.36 -18.24 20.29
N ALA A 297 7.37 -18.84 19.61
CA ALA A 297 6.91 -18.42 18.28
C ALA A 297 6.15 -17.08 18.24
N VAL A 298 5.82 -16.49 19.39
CA VAL A 298 5.13 -15.21 19.46
C VAL A 298 6.08 -14.05 19.78
N ASN A 299 7.37 -14.33 19.91
CA ASN A 299 8.42 -13.35 20.06
C ASN A 299 9.50 -13.61 19.01
N TYR A 300 9.78 -12.65 18.13
CA TYR A 300 10.84 -12.79 17.13
C TYR A 300 11.22 -11.46 16.51
N THR A 301 12.39 -11.42 15.89
CA THR A 301 12.81 -10.33 15.00
C THR A 301 13.27 -10.90 13.66
N GLY A 302 13.31 -10.05 12.65
CA GLY A 302 13.94 -10.43 11.40
C GLY A 302 13.89 -9.35 10.35
N LEU A 303 14.46 -9.69 9.20
CA LEU A 303 14.61 -8.82 8.05
C LEU A 303 14.49 -9.66 6.79
N LEU A 304 13.59 -9.25 5.91
CA LEU A 304 13.46 -9.77 4.55
C LEU A 304 14.01 -8.72 3.58
N ASN A 305 14.84 -9.15 2.63
CA ASN A 305 15.34 -8.36 1.52
C ASN A 305 14.98 -9.02 0.20
N PHE A 306 14.73 -8.21 -0.82
CA PHE A 306 14.58 -8.70 -2.18
C PHE A 306 15.04 -7.70 -3.23
N THR A 307 15.52 -8.22 -4.35
CA THR A 307 15.72 -7.46 -5.58
C THR A 307 14.94 -8.11 -6.72
N VAL A 308 14.40 -7.29 -7.62
CA VAL A 308 13.59 -7.73 -8.77
C VAL A 308 14.04 -6.91 -9.97
N GLU A 309 14.65 -7.56 -10.95
CA GLU A 309 15.04 -6.93 -12.21
C GLU A 309 13.84 -6.77 -13.14
N GLY A 310 13.75 -5.64 -13.83
CA GLY A 310 12.73 -5.35 -14.82
C GLY A 310 13.24 -4.36 -15.86
N GLU A 311 12.37 -3.92 -16.78
CA GLU A 311 12.76 -3.02 -17.85
C GLU A 311 11.60 -2.10 -18.24
N VAL A 312 11.91 -0.83 -18.50
CA VAL A 312 10.93 0.16 -19.02
C VAL A 312 10.40 -0.29 -20.38
N GLY A 313 9.08 -0.32 -20.53
CA GLY A 313 8.41 -0.67 -21.79
C GLY A 313 8.29 -2.17 -22.07
N VAL A 314 8.67 -3.05 -21.15
CA VAL A 314 8.47 -4.51 -21.29
C VAL A 314 7.26 -4.97 -20.48
N LEU A 315 6.19 -5.32 -21.20
CA LEU A 315 4.92 -5.75 -20.59
C LEU A 315 5.12 -6.94 -19.65
N GLY A 316 4.59 -6.81 -18.43
CA GLY A 316 4.63 -7.85 -17.40
C GLY A 316 5.78 -7.70 -16.39
N ILE A 317 6.80 -6.90 -16.72
CA ILE A 317 7.96 -6.62 -15.85
C ILE A 317 8.32 -5.13 -15.77
N GLU A 318 7.36 -4.28 -16.15
CA GLU A 318 7.60 -2.85 -16.30
C GLU A 318 7.70 -2.15 -14.93
N PHE A 319 8.82 -1.46 -14.73
CA PHE A 319 8.97 -0.47 -13.68
C PHE A 319 8.95 0.95 -14.27
N PRO A 320 8.51 1.96 -13.50
CA PRO A 320 8.59 3.35 -13.92
C PRO A 320 10.01 3.75 -14.35
N GLY A 321 10.07 4.75 -15.22
CA GLY A 321 11.34 5.27 -15.70
C GLY A 321 11.23 6.74 -16.09
N GLY A 322 12.39 7.37 -16.25
CA GLY A 322 12.51 8.72 -16.80
C GLY A 322 13.79 9.42 -16.36
N ASN A 323 14.36 8.98 -15.24
CA ASN A 323 15.53 9.59 -14.64
C ASN A 323 16.85 8.87 -14.98
N CYS A 324 16.80 7.58 -15.32
CA CYS A 324 17.97 6.81 -15.74
C CYS A 324 18.32 7.02 -17.22
N SER A 325 19.60 6.84 -17.58
CA SER A 325 20.07 6.88 -18.98
C SER A 325 19.79 5.62 -19.80
N GLN A 326 19.30 4.56 -19.17
CA GLN A 326 18.95 3.26 -19.78
C GLN A 326 17.55 2.81 -19.34
N ASN A 327 17.09 1.65 -19.84
CA ASN A 327 15.77 1.08 -19.52
C ASN A 327 15.76 0.02 -18.41
N ASP A 328 16.90 -0.62 -18.13
CA ASP A 328 17.06 -1.63 -17.07
C ASP A 328 16.77 -1.04 -15.69
N ARG A 329 15.98 -1.75 -14.89
CA ARG A 329 15.58 -1.33 -13.54
C ARG A 329 15.77 -2.47 -12.58
N THR A 330 16.14 -2.15 -11.35
CA THR A 330 16.06 -3.08 -10.23
C THR A 330 15.19 -2.46 -9.16
N LEU A 331 14.04 -3.07 -8.89
CA LEU A 331 13.28 -2.79 -7.68
C LEU A 331 13.99 -3.46 -6.51
N VAL A 332 14.26 -2.69 -5.46
CA VAL A 332 14.87 -3.15 -4.22
C VAL A 332 13.85 -2.98 -3.10
N GLY A 333 13.72 -3.99 -2.25
CA GLY A 333 12.85 -3.94 -1.08
C GLY A 333 13.47 -4.54 0.16
N SER A 334 13.08 -3.99 1.31
CA SER A 334 13.36 -4.54 2.63
C SER A 334 12.08 -4.53 3.48
N LEU A 335 11.97 -5.47 4.41
CA LEU A 335 10.94 -5.56 5.42
C LEU A 335 11.58 -6.03 6.73
N ALA A 336 11.85 -5.09 7.62
CA ALA A 336 12.24 -5.36 8.99
C ALA A 336 10.98 -5.59 9.84
N TYR A 337 11.04 -6.54 10.76
CA TYR A 337 9.91 -6.88 11.61
C TYR A 337 10.33 -7.29 13.01
N GLU A 338 9.50 -6.94 13.99
CA GLU A 338 9.60 -7.38 15.38
C GLU A 338 8.22 -7.74 15.90
N ARG A 339 8.13 -8.91 16.54
CA ARG A 339 6.94 -9.36 17.25
C ARG A 339 7.27 -9.53 18.72
N SER A 340 6.41 -8.99 19.58
CA SER A 340 6.42 -9.19 21.03
C SER A 340 5.01 -9.54 21.51
N GLY A 341 4.71 -10.83 21.57
CA GLY A 341 3.38 -11.35 21.91
C GLY A 341 2.33 -10.99 20.87
N GLU A 342 1.42 -10.09 21.23
CA GLU A 342 0.39 -9.55 20.33
C GLU A 342 0.83 -8.27 19.63
N GLN A 343 1.98 -7.68 19.95
CA GLN A 343 2.46 -6.49 19.27
C GLN A 343 3.27 -6.87 18.03
N MET A 344 3.03 -6.20 16.91
CA MET A 344 3.81 -6.29 15.69
C MET A 344 4.30 -4.90 15.28
N SER A 345 5.61 -4.79 15.06
CA SER A 345 6.26 -3.60 14.51
C SER A 345 6.92 -3.96 13.18
N LEU A 346 6.71 -3.12 12.16
CA LEU A 346 7.18 -3.33 10.79
C LEU A 346 7.83 -2.06 10.26
N GLN A 347 8.91 -2.21 9.52
CA GLN A 347 9.39 -1.19 8.59
C GLN A 347 9.67 -1.81 7.23
N SER A 348 8.94 -1.37 6.22
CA SER A 348 9.28 -1.68 4.84
C SER A 348 9.92 -0.47 4.17
N ARG A 349 10.99 -0.70 3.42
CA ARG A 349 11.58 0.30 2.52
C ARG A 349 11.63 -0.25 1.11
N SER A 350 11.41 0.59 0.12
CA SER A 350 11.56 0.20 -1.28
C SER A 350 12.01 1.35 -2.16
N ALA A 351 12.82 1.03 -3.16
CA ALA A 351 13.29 1.97 -4.16
C ALA A 351 13.43 1.29 -5.53
N THR A 352 13.37 2.07 -6.60
CA THR A 352 13.70 1.58 -7.95
C THR A 352 15.03 2.18 -8.40
N ASN A 353 16.02 1.31 -8.57
CA ASN A 353 17.37 1.63 -9.00
C ASN A 353 17.52 1.56 -10.51
N CYS A 354 18.44 2.37 -11.04
CA CYS A 354 18.89 2.25 -12.42
C CYS A 354 19.76 0.99 -12.56
N GLY A 355 19.40 0.08 -13.45
CA GLY A 355 20.26 -1.02 -13.88
C GLY A 355 19.82 -2.38 -13.38
N HIS A 356 20.45 -3.41 -13.93
CA HIS A 356 20.43 -4.79 -13.43
C HIS A 356 21.71 -5.06 -12.64
N GLY A 357 21.71 -6.07 -11.77
CA GLY A 357 22.89 -6.45 -10.98
C GLY A 357 23.46 -5.33 -10.11
N VAL A 358 22.62 -4.40 -9.66
CA VAL A 358 23.01 -3.23 -8.86
C VAL A 358 23.60 -3.63 -7.51
N ALA A 359 24.61 -2.88 -7.06
CA ALA A 359 25.32 -3.12 -5.79
C ALA A 359 25.02 -2.01 -4.76
N SER A 360 25.36 -2.27 -3.49
CA SER A 360 25.23 -1.29 -2.39
C SER A 360 23.81 -0.71 -2.24
N VAL A 361 22.79 -1.53 -2.50
CA VAL A 361 21.38 -1.12 -2.40
C VAL A 361 20.81 -1.24 -0.98
N PHE A 362 21.59 -1.80 -0.05
CA PHE A 362 21.23 -1.94 1.35
C PHE A 362 22.28 -1.27 2.24
N ASN A 363 21.83 -0.62 3.32
CA ASN A 363 22.68 0.04 4.32
C ASN A 363 23.31 -0.98 5.28
N SER A 364 23.99 -0.53 6.34
CA SER A 364 24.64 -1.41 7.32
C SER A 364 23.67 -2.29 8.12
N ASP A 365 22.43 -1.84 8.28
CA ASP A 365 21.34 -2.59 8.91
C ASP A 365 20.60 -3.49 7.90
N GLN A 366 21.13 -3.57 6.67
CA GLN A 366 20.58 -4.33 5.55
C GLN A 366 19.20 -3.84 5.11
N GLN A 367 18.77 -2.62 5.48
CA GLN A 367 17.56 -2.01 4.94
C GLN A 367 17.86 -1.31 3.61
N VAL A 368 16.86 -1.07 2.76
CA VAL A 368 17.09 -0.32 1.51
C VAL A 368 17.73 1.03 1.84
N ASP A 369 18.87 1.29 1.22
CA ASP A 369 19.70 2.45 1.51
C ASP A 369 19.09 3.72 0.89
N VAL A 370 18.68 4.64 1.76
CA VAL A 370 18.11 5.93 1.37
C VAL A 370 19.15 6.86 0.74
N ASP A 371 20.42 6.70 1.11
CA ASP A 371 21.53 7.52 0.62
C ASP A 371 22.04 7.07 -0.76
N ASN A 372 21.59 5.90 -1.24
CA ASN A 372 21.95 5.38 -2.57
C ASN A 372 21.23 6.12 -3.71
N LYS A 373 21.20 7.46 -3.65
CA LYS A 373 20.57 8.37 -4.60
C LYS A 373 21.29 8.33 -5.95
N TYR A 374 20.51 8.27 -7.03
CA TYR A 374 21.02 8.36 -8.40
C TYR A 374 21.73 9.69 -8.65
N HIS A 375 22.93 9.60 -9.22
CA HIS A 375 23.64 10.74 -9.78
C HIS A 375 24.35 10.30 -11.06
N ALA A 376 24.06 10.97 -12.18
CA ALA A 376 24.45 10.51 -13.52
C ALA A 376 25.95 10.24 -13.71
N THR A 377 26.84 10.87 -12.92
CA THR A 377 28.29 10.66 -13.01
C THR A 377 28.86 9.81 -11.89
N ASP A 378 28.36 9.98 -10.66
CA ASP A 378 29.02 9.45 -9.46
C ASP A 378 28.31 8.21 -8.92
N ASN A 379 27.02 8.07 -9.18
CA ASN A 379 26.21 6.93 -8.78
C ASN A 379 25.11 6.64 -9.84
N PRO A 380 25.49 6.18 -11.04
CA PRO A 380 24.54 5.99 -12.14
C PRO A 380 23.55 4.82 -11.91
N ASP A 381 23.81 3.99 -10.90
CA ASP A 381 23.01 2.82 -10.54
C ASP A 381 22.17 3.03 -9.26
N GLY A 382 22.19 4.25 -8.72
CA GLY A 382 21.37 4.63 -7.56
C GLY A 382 19.87 4.62 -7.84
N TRP A 383 19.08 4.79 -6.79
CA TRP A 383 17.63 4.97 -6.93
C TRP A 383 17.33 6.34 -7.53
N SER A 384 16.52 6.35 -8.58
CA SER A 384 16.26 7.56 -9.37
C SER A 384 14.78 7.94 -9.38
N GLU A 385 13.92 6.95 -9.21
CA GLU A 385 12.46 7.08 -9.19
C GLU A 385 11.97 7.23 -7.74
N ASN A 386 10.90 6.54 -7.36
CA ASN A 386 10.35 6.64 -6.01
C ASN A 386 11.22 5.94 -4.95
N PHE A 387 11.37 6.57 -3.79
CA PHE A 387 11.73 5.92 -2.54
C PHE A 387 10.53 5.95 -1.58
N ALA A 388 10.22 4.84 -0.93
CA ALA A 388 9.11 4.76 0.02
C ALA A 388 9.49 4.00 1.30
N ILE A 389 8.93 4.46 2.41
CA ILE A 389 9.03 3.86 3.73
C ILE A 389 7.61 3.67 4.28
N PHE A 390 7.28 2.44 4.66
CA PHE A 390 6.09 2.13 5.43
C PHE A 390 6.50 1.71 6.83
N GLY A 391 6.03 2.43 7.84
CA GLY A 391 6.17 2.08 9.26
C GLY A 391 4.82 1.71 9.85
N ALA A 392 4.79 0.67 10.69
CA ALA A 392 3.60 0.29 11.42
C ALA A 392 3.95 -0.28 12.79
N ASN A 393 3.12 0.00 13.80
CA ASN A 393 3.19 -0.60 15.11
C ASN A 393 1.77 -0.86 15.62
N PHE A 394 1.34 -2.13 15.65
CA PHE A 394 -0.06 -2.48 15.87
C PHE A 394 -0.26 -3.78 16.65
N ASN A 395 -1.43 -3.89 17.28
CA ASN A 395 -1.87 -5.11 17.93
C ASN A 395 -2.33 -6.12 16.87
N LEU A 396 -1.80 -7.34 16.88
CA LEU A 396 -2.07 -8.41 15.93
C LEU A 396 -3.51 -8.92 15.98
N THR A 397 -4.23 -8.73 17.08
CA THR A 397 -5.61 -9.20 17.24
C THR A 397 -6.59 -8.18 16.67
N SER A 398 -6.41 -6.90 16.96
CA SER A 398 -7.31 -5.83 16.50
C SER A 398 -6.85 -5.11 15.23
N LEU A 399 -5.57 -5.16 14.91
CA LEU A 399 -4.87 -4.30 13.93
C LEU A 399 -4.91 -2.81 14.29
N ALA A 400 -5.29 -2.45 15.52
CA ALA A 400 -5.23 -1.06 15.97
C ALA A 400 -3.79 -0.70 16.35
N GLY A 401 -3.39 0.50 15.97
CA GLY A 401 -2.04 0.99 16.15
C GLY A 401 -1.77 2.23 15.30
N ASP A 402 -0.49 2.53 15.15
CA ASP A 402 -0.01 3.67 14.39
C ASP A 402 0.54 3.21 13.04
N TYR A 403 0.25 3.98 11.99
CA TYR A 403 0.70 3.74 10.64
C TYR A 403 1.24 5.02 10.00
N ALA A 404 2.37 4.90 9.31
CA ALA A 404 2.96 5.98 8.54
C ALA A 404 3.43 5.47 7.18
N TYR A 405 3.03 6.16 6.12
CA TYR A 405 3.56 5.95 4.78
C TYR A 405 4.25 7.22 4.31
N VAL A 406 5.55 7.10 4.04
CA VAL A 406 6.42 8.19 3.60
C VAL A 406 6.92 7.86 2.21
N TRP A 407 6.87 8.80 1.27
CA TRP A 407 7.49 8.59 -0.03
C TRP A 407 8.03 9.88 -0.63
N GLN A 408 9.04 9.72 -1.47
CA GLN A 408 9.62 10.78 -2.29
C GLN A 408 9.49 10.35 -3.75
N ALA A 409 8.94 11.22 -4.60
CA ALA A 409 8.55 10.85 -5.96
C ALA A 409 9.73 10.81 -6.95
N GLY A 410 10.87 11.39 -6.56
CA GLY A 410 12.08 11.37 -7.36
C GLY A 410 13.29 11.77 -6.55
N VAL A 411 14.47 11.39 -7.03
CA VAL A 411 15.75 11.64 -6.35
C VAL A 411 16.04 13.13 -6.09
N ASN A 412 15.43 14.03 -6.88
CA ASN A 412 15.64 15.48 -6.79
C ASN A 412 14.52 16.23 -6.05
N ASP A 413 13.52 15.54 -5.53
CA ASP A 413 12.49 16.16 -4.71
C ASP A 413 13.12 16.66 -3.40
N SER A 414 12.71 17.85 -2.95
CA SER A 414 13.25 18.47 -1.72
C SER A 414 12.59 18.01 -0.43
N ASN A 415 11.47 17.29 -0.53
CA ASN A 415 10.62 16.93 0.59
C ASN A 415 9.95 15.58 0.34
N SER A 416 9.80 14.81 1.41
CA SER A 416 8.96 13.63 1.44
C SER A 416 7.48 14.01 1.61
N ARG A 417 6.60 13.17 1.05
CA ARG A 417 5.15 13.17 1.26
C ARG A 417 4.84 12.15 2.34
N ILE A 418 4.02 12.52 3.33
CA ILE A 418 3.78 11.72 4.52
C ILE A 418 2.27 11.59 4.75
N LEU A 419 1.82 10.36 4.94
CA LEU A 419 0.47 10.02 5.37
C LEU A 419 0.56 9.31 6.73
N ASN A 420 0.12 9.99 7.79
CA ASN A 420 0.01 9.44 9.15
C ASN A 420 -1.44 9.04 9.43
N ILE A 421 -1.65 7.88 10.02
CA ILE A 421 -2.98 7.31 10.28
C ILE A 421 -3.00 6.70 11.67
N GLY A 422 -4.08 6.98 12.40
CA GLY A 422 -4.34 6.38 13.71
C GLY A 422 -5.82 6.11 13.91
N PHE A 423 -6.09 5.14 14.77
CA PHE A 423 -7.45 4.76 15.17
C PHE A 423 -7.75 5.31 16.55
N ASN A 424 -9.00 5.68 16.80
CA ASN A 424 -9.41 6.17 18.12
C ASN A 424 -9.50 5.05 19.16
N ASP A 425 -9.72 3.80 18.70
CA ASP A 425 -9.76 2.62 19.56
C ASP A 425 -9.54 1.30 18.77
N ALA A 426 -9.59 0.18 19.50
CA ALA A 426 -9.32 -1.16 18.98
C ALA A 426 -10.40 -1.76 18.06
N SER A 427 -11.55 -1.11 17.90
CA SER A 427 -12.62 -1.58 17.01
C SER A 427 -12.31 -1.34 15.53
N LEU A 428 -11.34 -0.45 15.25
CA LEU A 428 -11.07 0.13 13.94
C LEU A 428 -12.25 0.90 13.32
N GLU A 429 -13.34 1.13 14.05
CA GLU A 429 -14.55 1.73 13.47
C GLU A 429 -14.35 3.19 13.08
N ASN A 430 -13.38 3.90 13.67
CA ASN A 430 -13.10 5.27 13.31
C ASN A 430 -11.68 5.70 13.68
N GLY A 431 -11.23 6.78 13.06
CA GLY A 431 -9.89 7.31 13.25
C GLY A 431 -9.66 8.58 12.45
N GLU A 432 -8.40 9.01 12.45
CA GLU A 432 -7.96 10.26 11.85
C GLU A 432 -6.69 10.02 11.03
N ALA A 433 -6.62 10.67 9.88
CA ALA A 433 -5.44 10.68 9.03
C ALA A 433 -4.98 12.10 8.75
N HIS A 434 -3.66 12.29 8.71
CA HIS A 434 -3.02 13.54 8.31
C HIS A 434 -2.12 13.30 7.10
N PHE A 435 -2.23 14.16 6.11
CA PHE A 435 -1.34 14.24 4.98
C PHE A 435 -0.60 15.59 4.96
N GLY A 436 0.67 15.53 4.60
CA GLY A 436 1.45 16.70 4.25
C GLY A 436 2.87 16.33 3.88
N TYR A 437 3.79 17.26 4.13
CA TYR A 437 5.17 17.15 3.69
C TYR A 437 6.12 17.15 4.89
N GLY A 438 7.21 16.40 4.77
CA GLY A 438 8.30 16.34 5.72
C GLY A 438 9.60 16.90 5.16
N THR A 439 10.70 16.57 5.82
CA THR A 439 12.06 16.75 5.30
C THR A 439 12.33 15.82 4.09
N ASP A 440 13.51 15.94 3.47
CA ASP A 440 14.00 14.95 2.49
C ASP A 440 13.92 13.53 3.11
N ILE A 441 13.75 12.52 2.27
CA ILE A 441 13.51 11.14 2.68
C ILE A 441 14.64 10.56 3.55
N ASP A 442 15.87 11.01 3.37
CA ASP A 442 17.06 10.64 4.17
C ASP A 442 17.08 11.30 5.55
N GLU A 443 16.32 12.38 5.75
CA GLU A 443 16.21 13.11 7.02
C GLU A 443 14.83 12.95 7.69
N THR A 444 13.98 12.04 7.20
CA THR A 444 12.61 11.92 7.70
C THR A 444 12.53 11.23 9.07
N ASN A 445 11.59 11.67 9.89
CA ASN A 445 11.20 11.02 11.15
C ASN A 445 9.82 10.36 11.07
N GLY A 446 9.21 10.31 9.88
CA GLY A 446 7.87 9.74 9.68
C GLY A 446 6.70 10.64 10.06
N LEU A 447 6.91 11.90 10.46
CA LEU A 447 5.85 12.87 10.75
C LEU A 447 5.73 13.96 9.69
N VAL A 448 4.48 14.31 9.39
CA VAL A 448 4.16 15.55 8.68
C VAL A 448 4.72 16.75 9.47
N GLN A 449 5.50 17.58 8.78
CA GLN A 449 6.10 18.81 9.33
C GLN A 449 5.34 20.07 8.91
N GLY A 450 4.54 20.00 7.86
CA GLY A 450 3.72 21.09 7.35
C GLY A 450 3.09 20.73 6.02
N PHE A 451 2.62 21.74 5.28
CA PHE A 451 1.96 21.54 3.99
C PHE A 451 2.49 22.49 2.92
N ILE A 452 2.68 21.98 1.71
CA ILE A 452 3.06 22.77 0.53
C ILE A 452 1.82 22.87 -0.36
N CYS A 453 1.20 24.05 -0.40
CA CYS A 453 -0.04 24.30 -1.14
C CYS A 453 0.17 24.45 -2.66
N ASN A 454 1.38 24.79 -3.08
CA ASN A 454 1.72 24.91 -4.48
C ASN A 454 3.02 24.16 -4.74
N TRP A 455 2.91 22.87 -5.00
CA TRP A 455 4.06 22.02 -5.30
C TRP A 455 4.55 22.23 -6.74
N ALA A 456 3.72 21.93 -7.73
CA ALA A 456 4.11 21.99 -9.15
C ALA A 456 3.55 23.20 -9.92
N GLY A 457 2.73 24.04 -9.30
CA GLY A 457 2.11 25.19 -9.96
C GLY A 457 3.07 26.38 -10.14
N PRO A 458 2.60 27.45 -10.80
CA PRO A 458 3.41 28.62 -11.10
C PRO A 458 3.99 29.28 -9.85
N GLY A 459 5.26 29.68 -9.91
CA GLY A 459 5.89 30.43 -8.81
C GLY A 459 6.06 29.64 -7.51
N ASN A 460 5.91 28.31 -7.56
CA ASN A 460 6.17 27.45 -6.41
C ASN A 460 7.57 27.68 -5.83
N ASN A 461 7.67 27.53 -4.52
CA ASN A 461 8.93 27.64 -3.79
C ASN A 461 9.08 26.55 -2.71
N HIS A 462 8.15 25.60 -2.68
CA HIS A 462 8.08 24.50 -1.72
C HIS A 462 8.14 24.96 -0.24
N THR A 463 7.67 26.16 0.06
CA THR A 463 7.61 26.65 1.44
C THR A 463 6.57 25.85 2.22
N LEU A 464 6.99 25.24 3.32
CA LEU A 464 6.09 24.60 4.27
C LEU A 464 5.27 25.67 5.01
N GLN A 465 3.96 25.54 4.93
CA GLN A 465 3.00 26.23 5.76
C GLN A 465 2.67 25.39 7.00
N ASP A 466 2.28 26.03 8.09
CA ASP A 466 1.95 25.39 9.37
C ASP A 466 0.56 24.71 9.35
N TYR A 467 0.33 23.90 8.32
CA TYR A 467 -0.93 23.22 8.04
C TYR A 467 -0.72 21.72 7.78
N THR A 468 -1.80 20.96 7.80
CA THR A 468 -1.90 19.61 7.22
C THR A 468 -3.28 19.42 6.59
N GLN A 469 -3.39 18.55 5.59
CA GLN A 469 -4.68 18.00 5.23
C GLN A 469 -5.08 16.94 6.25
N ARG A 470 -6.29 17.03 6.82
CA ARG A 470 -6.72 16.15 7.92
C ARG A 470 -8.09 15.58 7.68
N GLN A 471 -8.19 14.27 7.51
CA GLN A 471 -9.46 13.60 7.28
C GLN A 471 -9.81 12.62 8.40
N PHE A 472 -10.99 12.81 9.00
CA PHE A 472 -11.64 11.78 9.80
C PHE A 472 -12.31 10.74 8.91
N PHE A 473 -12.29 9.49 9.38
CA PHE A 473 -13.00 8.38 8.75
C PHE A 473 -13.80 7.58 9.78
N GLU A 474 -14.94 7.05 9.35
CA GLU A 474 -15.82 6.20 10.16
C GLU A 474 -16.34 5.04 9.30
N PHE A 475 -16.32 3.83 9.83
CA PHE A 475 -16.75 2.62 9.14
C PHE A 475 -18.28 2.54 9.10
N ASP A 476 -18.83 2.50 7.88
CA ASP A 476 -20.25 2.25 7.67
C ASP A 476 -20.48 0.76 7.36
N SER A 477 -20.98 0.05 8.36
CA SER A 477 -21.33 -1.38 8.25
C SER A 477 -22.40 -1.70 7.20
N SER A 478 -23.21 -0.73 6.77
CA SER A 478 -24.25 -0.95 5.76
C SER A 478 -23.72 -0.98 4.34
N THR A 479 -22.64 -0.24 4.08
CA THR A 479 -21.98 -0.12 2.78
C THR A 479 -20.61 -0.79 2.74
N ASN A 480 -20.08 -1.21 3.90
CA ASN A 480 -18.78 -1.83 4.10
C ASN A 480 -17.62 -0.94 3.59
N VAL A 481 -17.73 0.36 3.81
CA VAL A 481 -16.69 1.35 3.47
C VAL A 481 -16.43 2.29 4.65
N TYR A 482 -15.26 2.89 4.66
CA TYR A 482 -14.97 3.99 5.59
C TYR A 482 -15.44 5.29 4.96
N LEU A 483 -16.43 5.97 5.53
CA LEU A 483 -16.92 7.25 5.02
C LEU A 483 -16.00 8.39 5.47
N GLY A 484 -15.67 9.28 4.54
CA GLY A 484 -15.09 10.59 4.86
C GLY A 484 -16.21 11.58 5.13
N THR A 485 -16.10 12.39 6.18
CA THR A 485 -17.11 13.43 6.44
C THR A 485 -16.76 14.71 5.67
N GLU A 486 -17.61 15.16 4.76
CA GLU A 486 -17.41 16.43 4.01
C GLU A 486 -17.15 17.62 4.94
N HIS A 487 -17.88 17.74 6.06
CA HIS A 487 -17.77 18.89 6.98
C HIS A 487 -16.63 18.79 8.01
N ARG A 488 -15.79 17.76 7.95
CA ARG A 488 -14.65 17.62 8.88
C ARG A 488 -13.37 17.15 8.17
N ALA A 489 -13.32 17.34 6.86
CA ALA A 489 -12.24 16.83 6.05
C ALA A 489 -11.00 17.74 6.04
N ASN A 490 -11.03 18.98 6.54
CA ASN A 490 -9.87 19.89 6.62
C ASN A 490 -8.86 19.73 5.48
N ILE A 491 -9.37 19.67 4.24
CA ILE A 491 -8.60 19.35 3.03
C ILE A 491 -8.69 20.43 1.96
N GLU A 492 -9.62 21.37 2.10
CA GLU A 492 -9.88 22.40 1.10
C GLU A 492 -8.87 23.55 1.21
N TYR A 493 -8.30 23.95 0.08
CA TYR A 493 -7.39 25.07 -0.05
C TYR A 493 -7.34 25.54 -1.51
N ALA A 494 -6.89 26.78 -1.73
CA ALA A 494 -6.51 27.24 -3.06
C ALA A 494 -5.07 26.78 -3.34
N PRO A 495 -4.76 26.18 -4.50
CA PRO A 495 -3.41 25.66 -4.79
C PRO A 495 -2.42 26.78 -5.17
N THR A 496 -2.26 27.74 -4.26
CA THR A 496 -1.39 28.91 -4.34
C THR A 496 -0.28 28.81 -3.30
N ASN A 497 0.73 29.66 -3.38
CA ASN A 497 1.82 29.66 -2.38
C ASN A 497 1.35 29.95 -0.94
N SER A 498 0.18 30.58 -0.78
CA SER A 498 -0.40 30.93 0.53
C SER A 498 -1.55 30.02 0.98
N CYS A 499 -1.96 29.03 0.17
CA CYS A 499 -3.14 28.19 0.39
C CYS A 499 -4.50 28.90 0.26
N ASP A 500 -4.48 30.20 -0.02
CA ASP A 500 -5.63 31.10 -0.02
C ASP A 500 -5.77 31.81 -1.36
N TYR A 501 -6.97 32.31 -1.64
CA TYR A 501 -7.27 33.23 -2.73
C TYR A 501 -8.35 34.24 -2.32
N ASP A 502 -8.09 35.53 -2.55
CA ASP A 502 -8.91 36.64 -2.05
C ASP A 502 -10.07 37.05 -2.96
N GLY A 503 -10.29 36.35 -4.08
CA GLY A 503 -11.37 36.64 -5.03
C GLY A 503 -11.16 37.90 -5.89
N SER A 504 -9.98 38.55 -5.84
CA SER A 504 -9.75 39.83 -6.52
C SER A 504 -9.20 39.73 -7.95
N GLY A 505 -8.82 38.53 -8.38
CA GLY A 505 -8.14 38.27 -9.66
C GLY A 505 -9.01 37.54 -10.69
N THR A 506 -8.35 36.71 -11.50
CA THR A 506 -8.99 35.85 -12.51
C THR A 506 -8.77 34.37 -12.22
N PHE A 507 -8.42 34.03 -10.99
CA PHE A 507 -7.99 32.68 -10.64
C PHE A 507 -9.19 31.75 -10.53
N ILE A 508 -9.20 30.68 -11.31
CA ILE A 508 -10.18 29.61 -11.27
C ILE A 508 -9.41 28.30 -11.35
N PHE A 509 -9.83 27.30 -10.58
CA PHE A 509 -9.28 25.95 -10.62
C PHE A 509 -10.41 24.94 -10.52
N ASP A 510 -10.17 23.77 -11.13
CA ASP A 510 -11.10 22.64 -11.24
C ASP A 510 -11.17 21.92 -9.89
N ILE A 511 -12.09 22.37 -9.03
CA ILE A 511 -12.15 21.96 -7.61
C ILE A 511 -12.68 20.54 -7.46
N ASP A 512 -13.59 20.11 -8.35
CA ASP A 512 -14.15 18.77 -8.32
C ASP A 512 -13.37 17.76 -9.18
N ALA A 513 -12.31 18.22 -9.86
CA ALA A 513 -11.45 17.43 -10.74
C ALA A 513 -12.24 16.72 -11.86
N SER A 514 -13.32 17.35 -12.35
CA SER A 514 -14.12 16.87 -13.46
C SER A 514 -13.38 16.92 -14.81
N GLY A 515 -12.31 17.71 -14.88
CA GLY A 515 -11.59 18.03 -16.11
C GLY A 515 -12.21 19.19 -16.89
N VAL A 516 -13.23 19.88 -16.34
CA VAL A 516 -13.95 20.96 -17.01
C VAL A 516 -13.97 22.21 -16.13
N LEU A 517 -13.06 23.14 -16.42
CA LEU A 517 -12.94 24.38 -15.66
C LEU A 517 -14.18 25.30 -15.79
N GLY A 518 -14.71 25.73 -14.65
CA GLY A 518 -15.79 26.72 -14.52
C GLY A 518 -17.19 26.19 -14.80
N ASP A 519 -17.39 24.86 -14.74
CA ASP A 519 -18.69 24.25 -15.02
C ASP A 519 -19.65 24.24 -13.81
N ILE A 520 -19.12 24.40 -12.60
CA ILE A 520 -19.88 24.59 -11.36
C ILE A 520 -19.75 26.00 -10.77
N ALA A 521 -20.71 26.38 -9.94
CA ALA A 521 -20.77 27.74 -9.36
C ALA A 521 -19.60 28.04 -8.42
N SER A 522 -19.03 27.02 -7.77
CA SER A 522 -17.88 27.14 -6.87
C SER A 522 -16.57 27.45 -7.62
N GLU A 523 -16.54 27.27 -8.94
CA GLU A 523 -15.39 27.55 -9.79
C GLU A 523 -15.51 28.93 -10.43
N SER A 524 -15.38 29.96 -9.60
CA SER A 524 -15.49 31.34 -10.04
C SER A 524 -14.35 32.19 -9.51
N ALA A 525 -13.86 33.09 -10.35
CA ALA A 525 -12.74 33.98 -10.02
C ALA A 525 -13.07 34.99 -8.91
N SER A 526 -14.36 35.18 -8.60
CA SER A 526 -14.80 36.03 -7.49
C SER A 526 -14.95 35.27 -6.17
N GLU A 527 -14.82 33.95 -6.16
CA GLU A 527 -14.93 33.17 -4.93
C GLU A 527 -13.67 33.36 -4.10
N VAL A 528 -13.89 33.67 -2.82
CA VAL A 528 -12.82 33.75 -1.83
C VAL A 528 -12.58 32.35 -1.29
N PHE A 529 -11.36 31.85 -1.45
CA PHE A 529 -10.93 30.61 -0.83
C PHE A 529 -10.06 30.93 0.37
N ASN A 530 -10.63 30.72 1.55
CA ASN A 530 -9.84 30.60 2.77
C ASN A 530 -9.59 29.11 2.97
N THR A 531 -8.35 28.75 3.28
CA THR A 531 -8.00 27.38 3.56
C THR A 531 -8.79 26.82 4.75
N ASP A 532 -9.30 25.59 4.59
CA ASP A 532 -9.86 24.77 5.67
C ASP A 532 -8.81 23.77 6.18
N LEU A 533 -7.54 23.89 5.76
CA LEU A 533 -6.50 22.99 6.24
C LEU A 533 -6.36 23.07 7.76
N TRP A 534 -6.07 21.93 8.37
CA TRP A 534 -5.91 21.86 9.81
C TRP A 534 -4.63 22.58 10.22
N SER A 535 -4.72 23.41 11.27
CA SER A 535 -3.59 24.12 11.88
C SER A 535 -3.49 23.83 13.39
N PRO A 536 -2.28 23.88 13.96
CA PRO A 536 -2.07 23.94 15.40
C PRO A 536 -2.90 25.05 16.07
N THR A 537 -3.60 24.70 17.15
CA THR A 537 -4.32 25.69 17.97
C THR A 537 -3.45 26.26 19.11
N ASP A 538 -2.41 25.53 19.50
CA ASP A 538 -1.40 25.98 20.45
C ASP A 538 -0.19 26.53 19.67
N PRO A 539 0.05 27.86 19.68
CA PRO A 539 1.15 28.46 18.91
C PRO A 539 2.54 28.15 19.48
N SER A 540 2.64 27.43 20.60
CA SER A 540 3.92 26.96 21.14
C SER A 540 4.36 25.61 20.58
N LEU A 541 3.47 24.90 19.89
CA LEU A 541 3.74 23.60 19.28
C LEU A 541 3.95 23.75 17.78
N THR A 542 4.92 23.01 17.26
CA THR A 542 5.05 22.77 15.81
C THR A 542 3.86 21.97 15.28
N VAL A 543 3.72 21.88 13.95
CA VAL A 543 2.73 21.00 13.31
C VAL A 543 2.89 19.55 13.81
N ALA A 544 4.10 19.02 13.77
CA ALA A 544 4.41 17.66 14.19
C ALA A 544 4.02 17.42 15.67
N GLU A 545 4.43 18.31 16.58
CA GLU A 545 4.07 18.21 18.01
C GLU A 545 2.56 18.31 18.24
N SER A 546 1.88 19.14 17.45
CA SER A 546 0.43 19.30 17.54
C SER A 546 -0.32 18.07 17.03
N VAL A 547 0.15 17.42 15.95
CA VAL A 547 -0.39 16.13 15.49
C VAL A 547 -0.22 15.07 16.59
N LEU A 548 0.95 15.02 17.23
CA LEU A 548 1.19 14.11 18.37
C LEU A 548 0.26 14.39 19.54
N ALA A 549 0.03 15.67 19.88
CA ALA A 549 -0.87 16.07 20.96
C ALA A 549 -2.35 15.68 20.70
N ARG A 550 -2.71 15.35 19.46
CA ARG A 550 -4.04 14.83 19.10
C ARG A 550 -4.19 13.33 19.31
N GLY A 551 -3.12 12.62 19.63
CA GLY A 551 -3.13 11.18 19.91
C GLY A 551 -2.65 10.31 18.74
N LEU A 552 -2.25 10.91 17.62
CA LEU A 552 -1.50 10.20 16.58
C LEU A 552 -0.06 10.01 17.04
N SER A 553 0.52 8.83 16.90
CA SER A 553 1.95 8.63 17.18
C SER A 553 2.71 8.25 15.92
N VAL A 554 4.02 8.52 15.91
CA VAL A 554 4.91 7.89 14.94
C VAL A 554 5.00 6.42 15.32
N PRO A 555 4.84 5.50 14.35
CA PRO A 555 5.10 4.10 14.61
C PRO A 555 6.53 3.92 15.13
N VAL A 556 6.67 3.22 16.27
CA VAL A 556 7.96 2.68 16.69
C VAL A 556 8.30 1.53 15.76
N VAL A 557 9.34 1.70 14.97
CA VAL A 557 9.75 0.80 13.88
C VAL A 557 11.09 0.13 14.19
N PRO A 558 11.38 -1.07 13.65
CA PRO A 558 12.70 -1.66 13.77
C PRO A 558 13.76 -0.81 13.04
N PHE A 559 14.99 -0.79 13.53
CA PHE A 559 16.15 -0.03 12.98
C PHE A 559 16.00 1.50 12.88
N SER A 560 14.90 2.05 13.40
CA SER A 560 14.59 3.50 13.44
C SER A 560 14.25 4.14 12.08
N TRP A 561 13.87 5.42 12.12
CA TRP A 561 13.61 6.24 10.94
C TRP A 561 14.90 6.93 10.47
N PRO A 562 15.05 7.27 9.17
CA PRO A 562 16.28 7.85 8.61
C PRO A 562 16.93 8.99 9.40
N SER A 563 16.13 9.90 9.96
CA SER A 563 16.62 10.96 10.87
C SER A 563 17.43 10.49 12.09
N ASN A 564 17.40 9.21 12.44
CA ASN A 564 18.07 8.63 13.60
C ASN A 564 19.05 7.49 13.22
N GLU A 565 19.32 7.29 11.92
CA GLU A 565 20.28 6.29 11.42
C GLU A 565 21.75 6.66 11.69
#